data_AF-A0A5K1CBR3-F1
#
_entry.id   AF-A0A5K1CBR3-F1
#
_cell.length_a   1.000
_cell.length_b   1.000
_cell.length_c   1.000
_cell.angle_alpha   90.00
_cell.angle_beta   90.00
_cell.angle_gamma   90.00
#
_symmetry.space_group_name_H-M   'P 1'
#
loop_
_entity.id
_entity.type
_entity.pdbx_description
1 polymer ?
#
loop_
_entity_poly.entity_id
_entity_poly.type
_entity_poly.pdbx_seq_one_letter_code
_entity_poly.pdbx_strand_id
1 'polypeptide(L)' 'DFYSKPIRFRATLPDFHLSSLSISCAIALERPFQHQEIKNAVWALGSGKAPGIDGFPVEFFRAFWE' A
#
# COMPACT_ATOMS: atom_id res chain seq x y z
N ASP A 1 -0.64 14.93 -15.83
CA ASP A 1 0.31 16.06 -15.70
C ASP A 1 0.67 16.47 -14.27
N PHE A 2 -0.06 16.05 -13.21
CA PHE A 2 0.20 16.50 -11.84
C PHE A 2 1.40 15.83 -11.12
N TYR A 3 1.95 14.73 -11.68
CA TYR A 3 2.99 13.91 -11.05
C TYR A 3 4.34 13.87 -11.79
N SER A 4 4.55 14.66 -12.84
CA SER A 4 5.89 14.80 -13.44
C SER A 4 6.72 15.82 -12.66
N LYS A 5 7.12 15.49 -11.44
CA LYS A 5 8.22 16.21 -10.80
C LYS A 5 9.52 15.70 -11.42
N PRO A 6 10.45 16.58 -11.86
CA PRO A 6 11.78 16.13 -12.22
C PRO A 6 12.36 15.37 -11.02
N ILE A 7 13.00 14.23 -11.29
CA ILE A 7 13.66 13.38 -10.28
C ILE A 7 14.53 14.32 -9.46
N ARG A 8 14.07 14.66 -8.26
CA ARG A 8 14.75 15.64 -7.41
C ARG A 8 16.13 15.09 -7.12
N PHE A 9 17.13 15.94 -7.26
CA PHE A 9 18.50 15.69 -6.82
C PHE A 9 18.43 15.07 -5.41
N ARG A 10 18.74 13.78 -5.32
CA ARG A 10 18.73 13.05 -4.04
C ARG A 10 19.89 13.62 -3.25
N ALA A 11 19.62 14.40 -2.22
CA ALA A 11 20.67 14.90 -1.33
C ALA A 11 21.44 13.69 -0.80
N THR A 12 22.72 13.60 -1.17
CA THR A 12 23.59 12.52 -0.69
C THR A 12 23.83 12.77 0.79
N LEU A 13 23.34 11.88 1.65
CA LEU A 13 23.69 11.84 3.07
C LEU A 13 24.93 10.96 3.19
N PRO A 14 26.14 11.51 3.39
CA PRO A 14 27.39 10.75 3.29
C PRO A 14 27.45 9.57 4.27
N ASP A 15 26.82 9.72 5.43
CA ASP A 15 26.83 8.72 6.51
C ASP A 15 25.61 7.79 6.48
N PHE A 16 24.72 7.94 5.49
CA PHE A 16 23.49 7.14 5.41
C PHE A 16 23.30 6.51 4.03
N HIS A 17 23.50 5.20 3.96
CA HIS A 17 23.20 4.43 2.77
C HIS A 17 21.67 4.29 2.61
N LEU A 18 21.09 5.14 1.75
CA LEU A 18 19.71 5.00 1.34
C LEU A 18 19.60 3.93 0.26
N SER A 19 19.07 2.76 0.61
CA SER A 19 18.72 1.71 -0.35
C SER A 19 17.83 2.30 -1.46
N SER A 20 18.17 2.03 -2.72
CA SER A 20 17.30 2.35 -3.85
C SER A 20 16.50 1.11 -4.23
N LEU A 21 15.22 1.30 -4.57
CA LEU A 21 14.43 0.24 -5.17
C LEU A 21 14.96 -0.05 -6.58
N SER A 22 14.79 -1.30 -7.02
CA SER A 22 14.93 -1.62 -8.44
C SER A 22 13.80 -0.95 -9.24
N ILE A 23 14.03 -0.76 -10.54
CA ILE A 23 13.02 -0.20 -11.45
C ILE A 23 11.75 -1.07 -11.43
N SER A 24 11.89 -2.40 -11.42
CA SER A 24 10.74 -3.32 -11.37
C SER A 24 9.93 -3.16 -10.09
N CYS A 25 10.57 -2.98 -8.93
CA CYS A 25 9.89 -2.71 -7.67
C CYS A 25 9.16 -1.37 -7.69
N ALA A 26 9.77 -0.32 -8.24
CA ALA A 26 9.13 0.99 -8.36
C ALA A 26 7.84 0.90 -9.20
N ILE A 27 7.91 0.26 -10.36
CA ILE A 27 6.74 0.03 -11.23
C ILE A 27 5.67 -0.79 -10.51
N ALA A 28 6.07 -1.83 -9.77
CA ALA A 28 5.14 -2.68 -9.03
C ALA A 28 4.44 -1.98 -7.85
N LEU A 29 4.99 -0.89 -7.32
CA LEU A 29 4.34 -0.07 -6.29
C LEU A 29 3.36 0.95 -6.86
N GLU A 30 3.57 1.38 -8.12
CA GLU A 30 2.73 2.37 -8.79
C GLU A 30 1.54 1.76 -9.54
N ARG A 31 1.57 0.46 -9.83
CA ARG A 31 0.45 -0.21 -10.50
C ARG A 31 -0.79 -0.26 -9.60
N PRO A 32 -2.00 -0.32 -10.20
CA PRO A 32 -3.22 -0.60 -9.44
C PRO A 32 -3.15 -1.91 -8.65
N PHE A 33 -3.86 -1.95 -7.52
CA PHE A 33 -4.06 -3.17 -6.75
C PHE A 33 -4.90 -4.18 -7.53
N GLN A 34 -4.49 -5.45 -7.47
CA GLN A 34 -5.28 -6.55 -7.97
C GLN A 34 -6.34 -6.92 -6.93
N HIS A 35 -7.50 -7.39 -7.40
CA HIS A 35 -8.58 -7.84 -6.52
C HIS A 35 -8.09 -8.84 -5.46
N GLN A 36 -7.23 -9.79 -5.85
CA GLN A 36 -6.69 -10.80 -4.94
C GLN A 36 -5.78 -10.20 -3.85
N GLU A 37 -5.04 -9.13 -4.15
CA GLU A 37 -4.19 -8.45 -3.16
C GLU A 37 -5.06 -7.84 -2.07
N ILE A 38 -6.16 -7.19 -2.46
CA ILE A 38 -7.10 -6.58 -1.52
C ILE A 38 -7.83 -7.68 -0.72
N LYS A 39 -8.29 -8.76 -1.38
CA LYS A 39 -8.92 -9.91 -0.71
C LYS A 39 -7.98 -10.50 0.35
N ASN A 40 -6.73 -10.75 -0.01
CA ASN A 40 -5.74 -11.31 0.92
C ASN A 40 -5.48 -10.37 2.10
N ALA A 41 -5.38 -9.06 1.86
CA ALA A 41 -5.21 -8.08 2.93
C ALA A 41 -6.40 -8.07 3.91
N VAL A 42 -7.63 -8.13 3.40
CA VAL A 42 -8.86 -8.20 4.21
C VAL A 42 -8.93 -9.50 5.03
N TRP A 43 -8.49 -10.63 4.48
CA TRP A 43 -8.46 -11.91 5.21
C TRP A 43 -7.33 -11.99 6.24
N ALA A 44 -6.23 -11.26 6.04
CA ALA A 44 -5.12 -11.19 6.99
C ALA A 44 -5.43 -10.30 8.21
N LEU A 45 -6.45 -9.43 8.13
CA LEU A 45 -6.88 -8.60 9.23
C LEU A 45 -7.53 -9.45 10.34
N GLY A 46 -7.14 -9.15 11.59
CA GLY A 46 -7.64 -9.86 12.76
C GLY A 46 -9.10 -9.55 13.08
N SER A 47 -9.85 -10.58 13.46
CA SER A 47 -11.25 -10.46 13.91
C SER A 47 -11.37 -9.80 15.29
N GLY A 48 -12.56 -9.26 15.60
CA GLY A 48 -12.90 -8.74 16.93
C GLY A 48 -12.17 -7.43 17.32
N LYS A 49 -11.63 -6.71 16.33
CA LYS A 49 -11.13 -5.33 16.52
C LYS A 49 -12.30 -4.36 16.53
N ALA A 50 -12.20 -3.30 17.33
CA ALA A 50 -13.18 -2.22 17.29
C ALA A 50 -13.23 -1.58 15.89
N PRO A 51 -14.43 -1.23 15.38
CA PRO A 51 -14.58 -0.62 14.07
C PRO A 51 -13.96 0.79 14.04
N GLY A 52 -13.67 1.26 12.82
CA GLY A 52 -13.22 2.63 12.60
C GLY A 52 -14.35 3.65 12.77
N ILE A 53 -14.09 4.89 12.34
CA ILE A 53 -15.11 5.96 12.31
C ILE A 53 -16.28 5.65 11.36
N ASP A 54 -16.11 4.68 10.45
CA ASP A 54 -17.14 4.17 9.55
C ASP A 54 -18.11 3.17 10.21
N GLY A 55 -17.78 2.66 11.41
CA GLY A 55 -18.61 1.71 12.14
C GLY A 55 -18.61 0.28 11.60
N PHE A 56 -17.83 -0.02 10.55
CA PHE A 56 -17.80 -1.36 9.94
C PHE A 56 -16.61 -2.19 10.44
N PRO A 57 -16.84 -3.37 11.03
CA PRO A 57 -15.76 -4.27 11.40
C PRO A 57 -15.27 -5.09 10.19
N VAL A 58 -14.09 -5.70 10.27
CA VAL A 58 -13.52 -6.50 9.16
C VAL A 58 -14.42 -7.67 8.74
N GLU A 59 -15.20 -8.21 9.67
CA GLU A 59 -16.21 -9.23 9.47
C GLU A 59 -17.27 -8.80 8.44
N PHE A 60 -17.65 -7.52 8.43
CA PHE A 60 -18.59 -7.00 7.44
C PHE A 60 -18.02 -7.15 6.03
N PHE A 61 -16.81 -6.66 5.80
CA PHE A 61 -16.16 -6.74 4.48
C PHE A 61 -15.95 -8.18 4.02
N ARG A 62 -15.63 -9.11 4.94
CA ARG A 62 -15.51 -10.53 4.61
C ARG A 62 -16.85 -11.18 4.28
N ALA A 63 -17.93 -10.78 4.95
CA ALA A 63 -19.27 -11.33 4.73
C ALA A 63 -19.86 -10.94 3.36
N PHE A 64 -19.48 -9.76 2.84
CA PHE A 64 -20.01 -9.20 1.59
C PHE A 64 -18.93 -9.03 0.50
N TRP A 65 -17.92 -9.89 0.50
CA TRP A 65 -16.78 -9.76 -0.43
C TRP A 65 -17.10 -10.23 -1.86
N GLU A 66 -17.98 -11.22 -1.99
CA GLU A 66 -18.49 -11.70 -3.28
C GLU A 66 -19.54 -10.73 -3.85
#